data_AF-A0A7C6NUC6-F1
#
_entry.id   AF-A0A7C6NUC6-F1
#
_cell.length_a   1.000
_cell.length_b   1.000
_cell.length_c   1.000
_cell.angle_alpha   90.00
_cell.angle_beta   90.00
_cell.angle_gamma   90.00
#
_symmetry.space_group_name_H-M   'P 1'
#
loop_
_entity.id
_entity.type
_entity.pdbx_description
1 polymer ?
#
loop_
_entity_poly.entity_id
_entity_poly.type
_entity_poly.pdbx_seq_one_letter_code
_entity_poly.pdbx_strand_id
1 'polypeptide(L)'
;MFNLGVNLLLTPQSEQEILKYLDSQQAKIIVTVIGGQGYIFGRGNQQISGKVIEKVGKENIRIIATKNKIVSLRGQPLLVDTGNDEVNAQFNDYMRVVTSYNEEMMYKVKGL
;
A
#
# COMPACT_ATOMS: atom_id res chain seq x y z
N MET A 1 14.21 2.78 15.36
CA MET A 1 13.30 1.85 16.06
C MET A 1 11.87 2.22 15.65
N PHE A 2 11.26 1.45 14.74
CA PHE A 2 9.87 1.69 14.33
C PHE A 2 8.94 1.18 15.43
N ASN A 3 8.53 2.07 16.34
CA ASN A 3 7.47 1.76 17.30
C ASN A 3 6.13 1.98 16.58
N LEU A 4 5.53 0.90 16.08
CA LEU A 4 4.29 0.99 15.33
C LEU A 4 3.09 1.32 16.23
N GLY A 5 3.15 1.05 17.55
CA GLY A 5 2.05 1.34 18.48
C GLY A 5 0.68 0.83 17.99
N VAL A 6 0.66 -0.26 17.20
CA VAL A 6 -0.53 -0.75 16.49
C VAL A 6 -0.98 -2.10 17.06
N ASN A 7 -2.29 -2.29 17.15
CA ASN A 7 -2.89 -3.61 17.21
C ASN A 7 -2.71 -4.28 15.84
N LEU A 8 -2.01 -5.41 15.81
CA LEU A 8 -1.77 -6.16 14.59
C LEU A 8 -2.92 -7.15 14.36
N LEU A 9 -3.66 -6.94 13.27
CA LEU A 9 -4.69 -7.88 12.82
C LEU A 9 -4.03 -8.96 11.95
N LEU A 10 -3.96 -10.19 12.48
CA LEU A 10 -3.27 -11.36 11.87
C LEU A 10 -4.26 -12.45 11.43
N THR A 11 -5.27 -12.13 10.63
CA THR A 11 -6.16 -13.15 10.03
C THR A 11 -6.59 -12.73 8.63
N PRO A 12 -6.86 -13.69 7.70
CA PRO A 12 -7.47 -13.35 6.43
C PRO A 12 -8.87 -12.82 6.71
N GLN A 13 -9.01 -11.49 6.64
CA GLN A 13 -10.27 -10.80 6.84
C GLN A 13 -10.89 -10.49 5.49
N SER A 14 -12.19 -10.74 5.34
CA SER A 14 -12.91 -10.23 4.18
C SER A 14 -12.84 -8.69 4.14
N GLU A 15 -13.04 -8.09 2.96
CA GLU A 15 -13.18 -6.63 2.84
C GLU A 15 -14.22 -6.08 3.84
N GLN A 16 -15.34 -6.79 4.03
CA GLN A 16 -16.42 -6.38 4.94
C GLN A 16 -15.96 -6.31 6.39
N GLU A 17 -15.15 -7.27 6.84
CA GLU A 17 -14.60 -7.28 8.21
C GLU A 17 -13.60 -6.13 8.41
N ILE A 18 -12.76 -5.86 7.41
CA ILE A 18 -11.83 -4.72 7.42
C ILE A 18 -12.62 -3.41 7.50
N LEU A 19 -13.63 -3.23 6.65
CA LEU A 19 -14.45 -2.03 6.65
C LEU A 19 -15.18 -1.82 7.99
N LYS A 20 -15.71 -2.90 8.59
CA LYS A 20 -16.34 -2.86 9.92
C LYS A 20 -15.36 -2.44 11.01
N TYR A 21 -14.13 -2.93 10.97
CA TYR A 21 -13.09 -2.50 11.90
C TYR A 21 -12.80 -1.00 11.75
N LEU A 22 -12.70 -0.54 10.50
CA LEU A 22 -12.47 0.87 10.16
C LEU A 22 -13.63 1.81 10.54
N ASP A 23 -14.82 1.30 10.89
CA ASP A 23 -15.92 2.15 11.40
C ASP A 23 -15.63 2.70 12.80
N SER A 24 -14.76 2.03 13.57
CA SER A 24 -14.51 2.35 14.97
C SER A 24 -13.04 2.63 15.28
N GLN A 25 -12.12 2.30 14.37
CA GLN A 25 -10.69 2.41 14.59
C GLN A 25 -9.97 2.97 13.36
N GLN A 26 -8.95 3.80 13.60
CA GLN A 26 -8.01 4.19 12.56
C GLN A 26 -7.02 3.04 12.30
N ALA A 27 -6.57 2.93 11.05
CA ALA A 27 -5.61 1.90 10.66
C ALA A 27 -4.50 2.47 9.76
N LYS A 28 -3.43 1.69 9.61
CA LYS A 28 -2.37 1.92 8.64
C LYS A 28 -2.25 0.71 7.74
N ILE A 29 -2.03 0.93 6.45
CA ILE A 29 -1.73 -0.16 5.51
C ILE A 29 -0.23 -0.23 5.35
N ILE A 30 0.36 -1.37 5.71
CA ILE A 30 1.77 -1.67 5.43
C ILE A 30 1.79 -2.68 4.28
N VAL A 31 2.38 -2.28 3.15
CA VAL A 31 2.34 -3.06 1.92
C VAL A 31 3.73 -3.23 1.32
N THR A 32 3.97 -4.38 0.68
CA THR A 32 5.18 -4.62 -0.11
C THR A 32 4.84 -4.65 -1.59
N VAL A 33 5.83 -4.25 -2.39
CA VAL A 33 5.78 -4.42 -3.84
C VAL A 33 5.70 -5.90 -4.21
N ILE A 34 4.79 -6.23 -5.12
CA ILE A 34 4.71 -7.51 -5.83
C ILE A 34 5.82 -7.52 -6.89
N GLY A 35 6.84 -8.36 -6.67
CA GLY A 35 8.08 -8.35 -7.44
C GLY A 35 7.87 -8.54 -8.94
N GLY A 36 8.66 -7.83 -9.75
CA GLY A 36 8.69 -7.95 -11.22
C GLY A 36 7.60 -7.16 -11.96
N GLN A 37 6.46 -6.90 -11.34
CA GLN A 37 5.36 -6.15 -11.96
C GLN A 37 5.18 -4.74 -11.37
N GLY A 38 5.61 -4.52 -10.13
CA GLY A 38 5.56 -3.20 -9.49
C GLY A 38 4.24 -2.87 -8.78
N TYR A 39 3.26 -3.76 -8.78
CA TYR A 39 2.00 -3.52 -8.07
C TYR A 39 2.21 -3.45 -6.55
N ILE A 40 1.61 -2.43 -5.93
CA ILE A 40 1.38 -2.37 -4.47
C ILE A 40 -0.08 -2.64 -4.13
N PHE A 41 -1.00 -2.30 -5.03
CA PHE A 41 -2.41 -2.70 -4.96
C PHE A 41 -2.85 -3.18 -6.34
N GLY A 42 -3.57 -4.30 -6.40
CA GLY A 42 -4.03 -4.90 -7.65
C GLY A 42 -5.38 -5.59 -7.51
N ARG A 43 -6.02 -5.92 -8.63
CA ARG A 43 -7.41 -6.45 -8.68
C ARG A 43 -7.62 -7.86 -8.11
N GLY A 44 -6.55 -8.66 -7.96
CA GLY A 44 -6.64 -10.09 -7.67
C GLY A 44 -6.96 -10.46 -6.21
N ASN A 45 -6.74 -9.54 -5.25
CA ASN A 45 -7.09 -9.75 -3.84
C ASN A 45 -7.71 -8.48 -3.23
N GLN A 46 -9.04 -8.39 -3.28
CA GLN A 46 -9.79 -7.18 -2.92
C GLN A 46 -10.04 -6.98 -1.42
N GLN A 47 -9.33 -7.69 -0.53
CA GLN A 47 -9.39 -7.39 0.90
C GLN A 47 -8.98 -5.93 1.17
N ILE A 48 -8.01 -5.40 0.41
CA ILE A 48 -7.62 -3.99 0.42
C ILE A 48 -8.17 -3.31 -0.84
N SER A 49 -9.49 -3.21 -0.91
CA SER A 49 -10.21 -2.57 -2.01
C SER A 49 -9.99 -1.05 -2.04
N GLY A 50 -10.47 -0.41 -3.11
CA GLY A 50 -10.53 1.07 -3.17
C GLY A 50 -11.25 1.68 -1.98
N LYS A 51 -12.35 1.08 -1.50
CA LYS A 51 -13.10 1.55 -0.33
C LYS A 51 -12.27 1.49 0.95
N VAL A 52 -11.51 0.41 1.13
CA VAL A 52 -10.59 0.28 2.27
C VAL A 52 -9.50 1.34 2.20
N ILE A 53 -8.92 1.56 1.02
CA ILE A 53 -7.88 2.57 0.80
C ILE A 53 -8.41 3.99 1.08
N GLU A 54 -9.59 4.34 0.58
CA GLU A 54 -10.23 5.64 0.85
C GLU A 54 -10.44 5.87 2.35
N LYS A 55 -10.96 4.85 3.04
CA LYS A 55 -11.27 4.95 4.47
C LYS A 55 -10.02 5.00 5.34
N VAL A 56 -8.93 4.34 4.93
CA VAL A 56 -7.62 4.44 5.59
C VAL A 56 -6.92 5.76 5.29
N GLY A 57 -7.07 6.30 4.08
CA GLY A 57 -6.36 7.48 3.62
C GLY A 57 -4.96 7.17 3.10
N LYS A 58 -4.59 7.77 1.95
CA LYS A 58 -3.29 7.56 1.27
C LYS A 58 -2.10 7.86 2.18
N GLU A 59 -2.22 8.83 3.08
CA GLU A 59 -1.19 9.26 4.02
C GLU A 59 -0.84 8.19 5.08
N ASN A 60 -1.76 7.25 5.32
CA ASN A 60 -1.60 6.14 6.26
C ASN A 60 -1.08 4.86 5.59
N ILE A 61 -0.69 4.94 4.31
CA ILE A 61 -0.05 3.85 3.59
C ILE A 61 1.47 3.94 3.75
N ARG A 62 2.09 2.79 4.02
CA ARG A 62 3.54 2.62 4.13
C ARG A 62 3.99 1.51 3.21
N ILE A 63 4.88 1.84 2.29
CA ILE A 63 5.45 0.90 1.34
C ILE A 63 6.80 0.42 1.89
N ILE A 64 6.97 -0.89 1.98
CA ILE A 64 8.21 -1.53 2.42
C ILE A 64 8.66 -2.51 1.35
N ALA A 65 9.87 -2.34 0.84
CA ALA A 65 10.44 -3.26 -0.13
C ALA A 65 11.97 -3.23 -0.04
N THR A 66 12.62 -4.38 -0.18
CA THR A 66 14.09 -4.38 -0.23
C THR A 66 14.57 -3.56 -1.42
N LYS A 67 15.77 -2.97 -1.29
CA LYS A 67 16.41 -2.24 -2.40
C LYS A 67 16.44 -3.06 -3.69
N ASN A 68 16.67 -4.37 -3.59
CA ASN A 68 16.66 -5.28 -4.74
C ASN A 68 15.29 -5.40 -5.42
N LYS A 69 14.18 -5.42 -4.67
CA LYS A 69 12.82 -5.40 -5.24
C LYS A 69 12.52 -4.11 -5.98
N ILE A 70 13.09 -2.98 -5.55
CA ILE A 70 12.90 -1.68 -6.22
C ILE A 70 13.78 -1.56 -7.47
N VAL A 71 15.05 -1.98 -7.38
CA VAL A 71 15.97 -1.97 -8.52
C VAL A 71 15.48 -2.89 -9.64
N SER A 72 14.85 -4.03 -9.32
CA SER A 72 14.33 -4.96 -10.32
C SER A 72 13.20 -4.40 -11.17
N LEU A 73 12.57 -3.29 -10.75
CA LEU A 73 11.56 -2.57 -11.54
C LEU A 73 12.17 -1.76 -12.69
N ARG A 74 13.50 -1.61 -12.76
CA ARG A 74 14.20 -0.88 -13.85
C ARG A 74 13.67 0.54 -14.09
N GLY A 75 13.30 1.23 -13.00
CA GLY A 75 12.77 2.59 -13.04
C GLY A 75 11.28 2.71 -13.40
N GLN A 76 10.58 1.60 -13.61
CA GLN A 76 9.11 1.61 -13.75
C GLN A 76 8.44 2.02 -12.43
N PRO A 77 7.33 2.78 -12.48
CA PRO A 77 6.63 3.20 -11.28
C PRO A 77 6.03 2.01 -10.53
N LEU A 78 5.77 2.20 -9.24
CA LEU A 78 4.86 1.32 -8.52
C LEU A 78 3.44 1.51 -9.05
N LEU A 79 2.70 0.41 -9.17
CA LEU A 79 1.39 0.40 -9.79
C LEU A 79 0.30 0.23 -8.74
N VAL A 80 -0.76 1.02 -8.91
CA VAL A 80 -2.00 0.94 -8.12
C VAL A 80 -3.16 0.70 -9.07
N ASP A 81 -3.81 -0.44 -8.89
CA ASP A 81 -5.04 -0.77 -9.61
C ASP A 81 -6.06 -1.36 -8.63
N THR A 82 -6.91 -0.48 -8.11
CA THR A 82 -7.95 -0.82 -7.12
C THR A 82 -9.28 -1.22 -7.75
N GLY A 83 -9.41 -1.11 -9.08
CA GLY A 83 -10.69 -1.19 -9.78
C GLY A 83 -11.62 0.02 -9.56
N ASN A 84 -11.15 1.07 -8.87
CA ASN A 84 -11.83 2.36 -8.71
C ASN A 84 -10.91 3.48 -9.26
N ASP A 85 -11.35 4.13 -10.33
CA ASP A 85 -10.59 5.15 -11.04
C ASP A 85 -10.33 6.40 -10.18
N GLU A 86 -11.27 6.79 -9.33
CA GLU A 86 -11.11 7.93 -8.42
C GLU A 86 -10.02 7.66 -7.39
N VAL A 87 -9.98 6.44 -6.86
CA VAL A 87 -8.93 6.01 -5.92
C VAL A 87 -7.59 5.91 -6.63
N ASN A 88 -7.56 5.29 -7.81
CA ASN A 88 -6.34 5.17 -8.61
C ASN A 88 -5.76 6.56 -8.93
N ALA A 89 -6.60 7.54 -9.27
CA ALA A 89 -6.18 8.91 -9.56
C ALA A 89 -5.43 9.59 -8.40
N GLN A 90 -5.68 9.19 -7.15
CA GLN A 90 -4.96 9.68 -5.96
C GLN A 90 -3.48 9.25 -5.96
N PHE A 91 -3.10 8.23 -6.74
CA PHE A 91 -1.77 7.63 -6.77
C PHE A 91 -0.95 8.04 -8.00
N ASN A 92 -0.84 9.34 -8.30
CA ASN A 92 0.00 9.86 -9.38
C ASN A 92 1.09 10.80 -8.84
N ASP A 93 1.86 10.32 -7.86
CA ASP A 93 2.84 11.11 -7.13
C ASP A 93 4.00 10.22 -6.63
N TYR A 94 5.02 10.82 -6.02
CA TYR A 94 6.10 10.11 -5.35
C TYR A 94 5.70 9.76 -3.91
N MET A 95 5.95 8.51 -3.51
CA MET A 95 5.73 8.04 -2.15
C MET A 95 7.03 7.52 -1.53
N ARG A 96 7.11 7.57 -0.21
CA ARG A 96 8.25 7.02 0.54
C ARG A 96 8.17 5.50 0.57
N VAL A 97 9.28 4.85 0.23
CA VAL A 97 9.48 3.41 0.32
C VAL A 97 10.59 3.15 1.34
N VAL A 98 10.28 2.39 2.39
CA VAL A 98 11.28 1.91 3.35
C VAL A 98 12.06 0.76 2.72
N THR A 99 13.37 0.92 2.58
CA THR A 99 14.25 -0.05 1.89
C THR A 99 15.22 -0.80 2.80
N SER A 100 15.46 -0.28 4.01
CA SER A 100 16.28 -0.89 5.06
C SER A 100 15.90 -0.32 6.44
N TYR A 101 16.55 -0.80 7.50
CA TYR A 101 16.26 -0.44 8.90
C TYR A 101 16.27 1.08 9.19
N ASN A 102 17.01 1.88 8.42
CA ASN A 102 17.04 3.34 8.51
C ASN A 102 17.15 3.99 7.12
N GLU A 103 16.67 3.33 6.07
CA GLU A 103 16.73 3.87 4.70
C GLU A 103 15.35 3.96 4.10
N GLU A 104 15.05 5.13 3.53
CA GLU A 104 13.86 5.39 2.75
C GLU A 104 14.25 6.04 1.42
N MET A 105 13.44 5.83 0.38
CA MET A 105 13.58 6.53 -0.89
C MET A 105 12.22 7.02 -1.39
N MET A 106 12.21 8.16 -2.09
CA MET A 106 11.06 8.58 -2.86
C MET A 106 10.99 7.76 -4.14
N TYR A 107 9.83 7.17 -4.43
CA TYR A 107 9.63 6.37 -5.63
C TYR A 107 8.31 6.74 -6.30
N LYS A 108 8.31 6.77 -7.64
CA LYS A 108 7.13 7.15 -8.42
C LYS A 108 6.04 6.09 -8.26
N VAL A 109 4.83 6.52 -7.97
CA VAL A 109 3.63 5.69 -7.97
C VAL A 109 2.71 6.17 -9.08
N LYS A 110 2.05 5.23 -9.74
CA LYS A 110 1.09 5.48 -10.81
C LYS A 110 -0.19 4.67 -10.57
N GLY A 111 -1.32 5.37 -10.54
CA GLY A 111 -2.65 4.78 -10.65
C GLY A 111 -2.93 4.39 -12.09
N LEU A 112 -3.52 3.21 -12.27
CA LEU A 112 -3.96 2.70 -13.57
C LEU A 112 -5.43 3.03 -13.87
#